data_AF-A0A8S9IRA5-F1
#
_entry.id   AF-A0A8S9IRA5-F1
#
_cell.length_a   1.000
_cell.length_b   1.000
_cell.length_c   1.000
_cell.angle_alpha   90.00
_cell.angle_beta   90.00
_cell.angle_gamma   90.00
#
_symmetry.space_group_name_H-M   'P 1'
#
loop_
_entity.id
_entity.type
_entity.pdbx_description
1 polymer ?
#
loop_
_entity_poly.entity_id
_entity_poly.type
_entity_poly.pdbx_seq_one_letter_code
_entity_poly.pdbx_strand_id
1 'polypeptide(L)'
;MITGFLSIQQVKTTLLSTCAETDMRKACLNVKMTAKRGEEFLNSIIEKKISLEEGSFLVEDHFTALNLKCIERLYGDHGVDVKETIRKDPAAALPVILTRLKQKQDEWTKCREDLNLVWADVYEKYHYKSLDHRSFSFKKQDSKYLSGKALVSEIKDLKKKSQKESNIHEDVFKTSPVLV
;
A
#
# COMPACT_ATOMS: atom_id res chain seq x y z
N MET A 1 6.68 -26.18 -4.49
CA MET A 1 6.92 -24.87 -5.14
C MET A 1 5.70 -23.94 -5.12
N ILE A 2 4.47 -24.46 -4.95
CA ILE A 2 3.22 -23.69 -5.05
C ILE A 2 3.01 -22.70 -3.87
N THR A 3 3.57 -22.97 -2.69
CA THR A 3 3.33 -22.16 -1.48
C THR A 3 4.18 -20.87 -1.37
N GLY A 4 5.33 -20.80 -2.05
CA GLY A 4 6.13 -19.56 -2.13
C GLY A 4 5.51 -18.51 -3.06
N PHE A 5 4.68 -18.95 -4.01
CA PHE A 5 3.99 -18.08 -4.96
C PHE A 5 2.88 -17.28 -4.28
N LEU A 6 2.16 -17.87 -3.30
CA LEU A 6 1.09 -17.18 -2.57
C LEU A 6 1.60 -15.99 -1.74
N SER A 7 2.77 -16.11 -1.10
CA SER A 7 3.34 -15.03 -0.26
C SER A 7 3.85 -13.86 -1.11
N ILE A 8 4.50 -14.14 -2.25
CA ILE A 8 4.93 -13.10 -3.19
C ILE A 8 3.71 -12.41 -3.83
N GLN A 9 2.65 -13.17 -4.16
CA GLN A 9 1.40 -12.59 -4.66
C GLN A 9 0.74 -11.69 -3.61
N GLN A 10 0.66 -12.12 -2.34
CA GLN A 10 0.09 -11.29 -1.26
C GLN A 10 0.85 -9.98 -1.04
N VAL A 11 2.18 -10.03 -0.97
CA VAL A 11 3.01 -8.82 -0.82
C VAL A 11 2.86 -7.90 -2.04
N LYS A 12 2.78 -8.46 -3.24
CA LYS A 12 2.56 -7.71 -4.48
C LYS A 12 1.16 -7.08 -4.52
N THR A 13 0.12 -7.78 -4.06
CA THR A 13 -1.25 -7.25 -3.95
C THR A 13 -1.32 -6.12 -2.93
N THR A 14 -0.69 -6.25 -1.76
CA THR A 14 -0.65 -5.21 -0.72
C THR A 14 0.18 -3.99 -1.13
N LEU A 15 1.30 -4.18 -1.83
CA LEU A 15 2.12 -3.07 -2.35
C LEU A 15 1.43 -2.34 -3.51
N LEU A 16 0.78 -3.06 -4.42
CA LEU A 16 -0.01 -2.45 -5.50
C LEU A 16 -1.24 -1.73 -4.94
N SER A 17 -1.90 -2.28 -3.92
CA SER A 17 -3.06 -1.63 -3.29
C SER A 17 -2.66 -0.34 -2.58
N THR A 18 -1.57 -0.35 -1.79
CA THR A 18 -1.07 0.84 -1.10
C THR A 18 -0.55 1.91 -2.06
N CYS A 19 0.10 1.53 -3.17
CA CYS A 19 0.48 2.48 -4.22
C CYS A 19 -0.76 3.10 -4.90
N ALA A 20 -1.74 2.28 -5.32
CA ALA A 20 -2.97 2.79 -5.94
C ALA A 20 -3.78 3.68 -4.97
N GLU A 21 -3.84 3.32 -3.69
CA GLU A 21 -4.55 4.08 -2.66
C GLU A 21 -3.86 5.42 -2.37
N THR A 22 -2.52 5.45 -2.30
CA THR A 22 -1.77 6.70 -2.11
C THR A 22 -1.87 7.62 -3.33
N ASP A 23 -1.85 7.08 -4.55
CA ASP A 23 -2.02 7.86 -5.77
C ASP A 23 -3.44 8.43 -5.90
N MET A 24 -4.47 7.61 -5.63
CA MET A 24 -5.86 8.06 -5.60
C MET A 24 -6.07 9.14 -4.53
N ARG A 25 -5.50 8.95 -3.34
CA ARG A 25 -5.60 9.94 -2.24
C ARG A 25 -4.95 11.27 -2.62
N LYS A 26 -3.77 11.25 -3.25
CA LYS A 26 -3.10 12.45 -3.77
C LYS A 26 -3.94 13.14 -4.84
N ALA A 27 -4.54 12.37 -5.77
CA ALA A 27 -5.41 12.92 -6.81
C ALA A 27 -6.65 13.61 -6.21
N CYS A 28 -7.35 12.97 -5.28
CA CYS A 28 -8.50 13.56 -4.58
C CYS A 28 -8.12 14.84 -3.83
N LEU A 29 -6.98 14.82 -3.13
CA LEU A 29 -6.50 16.00 -2.40
C LEU A 29 -6.20 17.16 -3.35
N ASN A 30 -5.57 16.88 -4.49
CA ASN A 30 -5.23 17.90 -5.48
C ASN A 30 -6.49 18.53 -6.10
N VAL A 31 -7.49 17.72 -6.47
CA VAL A 31 -8.78 18.23 -6.97
C VAL A 31 -9.47 19.08 -5.91
N LYS A 32 -9.54 18.62 -4.66
CA LYS A 32 -10.14 19.37 -3.55
C LYS A 32 -9.43 20.70 -3.30
N MET A 33 -8.10 20.71 -3.29
CA MET A 33 -7.30 21.94 -3.13
C MET A 33 -7.49 22.90 -4.31
N THR A 34 -7.57 22.36 -5.53
CA THR A 34 -7.82 23.14 -6.75
C THR A 34 -9.21 23.78 -6.74
N ALA A 35 -10.24 23.03 -6.33
CA ALA A 35 -11.61 23.55 -6.18
C ALA A 35 -11.65 24.69 -5.14
N LYS A 36 -11.04 24.47 -3.97
CA LYS A 36 -10.99 25.50 -2.91
C LYS A 36 -10.32 26.78 -3.38
N ARG A 37 -9.15 26.70 -4.04
CA ARG A 37 -8.48 27.89 -4.60
C ARG A 37 -9.31 28.57 -5.69
N GLY A 38 -10.04 27.80 -6.50
CA GLY A 38 -10.93 28.36 -7.51
C GLY A 38 -12.12 29.12 -6.89
N GLU A 39 -12.67 28.64 -5.77
CA GLU A 39 -13.71 29.36 -5.03
C GLU A 39 -13.18 30.65 -4.42
N GLU A 40 -12.02 30.60 -3.77
CA GLU A 40 -11.33 31.78 -3.21
C GLU A 40 -11.05 32.81 -4.31
N PHE A 41 -10.62 32.37 -5.48
CA PHE A 41 -10.37 33.25 -6.63
C PHE A 41 -11.67 33.85 -7.18
N LEU A 42 -12.73 33.04 -7.36
CA LEU A 42 -14.02 33.53 -7.83
C LEU A 42 -14.61 34.56 -6.86
N ASN A 43 -14.53 34.31 -5.55
CA ASN A 43 -14.96 35.27 -4.54
C ASN A 43 -14.14 36.57 -4.59
N SER A 44 -12.82 36.47 -4.75
CA SER A 44 -11.95 37.65 -4.92
C SER A 44 -12.30 38.44 -6.19
N ILE A 45 -12.65 37.78 -7.29
CA ILE A 45 -13.13 38.44 -8.51
C ILE A 45 -14.45 39.14 -8.23
N ILE A 46 -15.40 38.49 -7.58
CA ILE A 46 -16.70 39.11 -7.25
C ILE A 46 -16.49 40.36 -6.40
N GLU A 47 -15.70 40.28 -5.33
CA GLU A 47 -15.40 41.42 -4.44
C GLU A 47 -14.66 42.56 -5.16
N LYS A 48 -13.64 42.25 -5.98
CA LYS A 48 -12.85 43.26 -6.71
C LYS A 48 -13.61 43.84 -7.91
N LYS A 49 -14.41 43.06 -8.63
CA LYS A 49 -15.28 43.51 -9.73
C LYS A 49 -16.41 44.42 -9.22
N ILE A 50 -16.85 44.24 -7.97
CA ILE A 50 -17.73 45.20 -7.29
C ILE A 50 -16.99 46.51 -6.98
N SER A 51 -15.65 46.50 -6.92
CA SER A 51 -14.85 47.62 -6.41
C SER A 51 -14.18 48.48 -7.49
N LEU A 52 -13.73 47.94 -8.62
CA LEU A 52 -13.16 48.72 -9.74
C LEU A 52 -13.14 47.92 -11.04
N GLU A 53 -13.68 48.51 -12.11
CA GLU A 53 -13.28 48.16 -13.47
C GLU A 53 -11.76 48.39 -13.60
N GLU A 54 -11.06 47.56 -14.39
CA GLU A 54 -9.61 47.69 -14.68
C GLU A 54 -8.63 47.10 -13.65
N GLY A 55 -8.73 45.79 -13.42
CA GLY A 55 -7.59 45.02 -12.93
C GLY A 55 -7.48 43.73 -13.73
N SER A 56 -6.49 43.61 -14.62
CA SER A 56 -6.17 42.35 -15.30
C SER A 56 -5.77 41.32 -14.24
N PHE A 57 -6.67 40.40 -13.89
CA PHE A 57 -6.37 39.31 -12.95
C PHE A 57 -5.36 38.36 -13.60
N LEU A 58 -4.19 38.19 -12.98
CA LEU A 58 -3.25 37.15 -13.36
C LEU A 58 -3.67 35.84 -12.68
N VAL A 59 -4.08 34.87 -13.48
CA VAL A 59 -4.50 33.53 -13.01
C VAL A 59 -3.38 32.86 -12.20
N GLU A 60 -2.14 33.17 -12.56
CA GLU A 60 -0.91 32.69 -11.95
C GLU A 60 -0.75 33.11 -10.47
N ASP A 61 -1.37 34.22 -10.05
CA ASP A 61 -1.33 34.67 -8.64
C ASP A 61 -2.27 33.85 -7.74
N HIS A 62 -3.29 33.24 -8.34
CA HIS A 62 -4.35 32.53 -7.61
C HIS A 62 -4.23 31.00 -7.73
N PHE A 63 -3.67 30.50 -8.82
CA PHE A 63 -3.44 29.07 -9.04
C PHE A 63 -1.96 28.72 -9.10
N THR A 64 -1.57 27.69 -8.35
CA THR A 64 -0.27 27.07 -8.55
C THR A 64 -0.22 26.27 -9.85
N ALA A 65 0.98 26.02 -10.37
CA ALA A 65 1.18 25.18 -11.55
C ALA A 65 0.54 23.78 -11.42
N LEU A 66 0.46 23.22 -10.20
CA LEU A 66 -0.21 21.95 -9.93
C LEU A 66 -1.74 22.03 -10.08
N ASN A 67 -2.34 23.16 -9.70
CA ASN A 67 -3.76 23.37 -9.84
C ASN A 67 -4.15 23.52 -11.32
N LEU A 68 -3.37 24.27 -12.09
CA LEU A 68 -3.59 24.40 -13.53
C LEU A 68 -3.41 23.05 -14.25
N LYS A 69 -2.40 22.25 -13.87
CA LYS A 69 -2.25 20.87 -14.36
C LYS A 69 -3.41 19.96 -13.95
N CYS A 70 -4.02 20.19 -12.79
CA CYS A 70 -5.19 19.44 -12.34
C CYS A 70 -6.39 19.72 -13.24
N ILE A 71 -6.65 21.00 -13.54
CA ILE A 71 -7.73 21.43 -14.45
C ILE A 71 -7.46 20.92 -15.88
N GLU A 72 -6.23 21.04 -16.38
CA GLU A 72 -5.85 20.54 -17.70
C GLU A 72 -6.13 19.02 -17.82
N ARG A 73 -5.76 18.24 -16.81
CA ARG A 73 -6.04 16.79 -16.77
C ARG A 73 -7.53 16.46 -16.65
N LEU A 74 -8.32 17.30 -15.98
CA LEU A 74 -9.77 17.09 -15.81
C LEU A 74 -10.51 17.15 -17.16
N TYR A 75 -10.04 18.01 -18.06
CA TYR A 75 -10.65 18.24 -19.38
C TYR A 75 -9.96 17.49 -20.52
N GLY A 76 -8.85 16.79 -20.25
CA GLY A 76 -8.16 15.95 -21.24
C GLY A 76 -7.67 16.78 -22.42
N ASP A 77 -8.12 16.41 -23.63
CA ASP A 77 -7.70 17.05 -24.88
C ASP A 77 -8.08 18.55 -24.95
N HIS A 78 -9.19 18.93 -24.29
CA HIS A 78 -9.64 20.33 -24.20
C HIS A 78 -9.00 21.10 -23.03
N GLY A 79 -8.12 20.47 -22.25
CA GLY A 79 -7.53 21.06 -21.05
C GLY A 79 -6.71 22.31 -21.33
N VAL A 80 -5.99 22.36 -22.47
CA VAL A 80 -5.19 23.52 -22.87
C VAL A 80 -6.11 24.70 -23.19
N ASP A 81 -7.20 24.47 -23.93
CA ASP A 81 -8.17 25.50 -24.29
C ASP A 81 -8.90 26.05 -23.06
N VAL A 82 -9.28 25.17 -22.13
CA VAL A 82 -9.91 25.56 -20.86
C VAL A 82 -8.95 26.42 -20.03
N LYS A 83 -7.68 26.01 -19.92
CA LYS A 83 -6.66 26.81 -19.22
C LYS A 83 -6.50 28.20 -19.83
N GLU A 84 -6.51 28.29 -21.15
CA GLU A 84 -6.42 29.58 -21.84
C GLU A 84 -7.69 30.42 -21.67
N THR A 85 -8.85 29.78 -21.62
CA THR A 85 -10.13 30.45 -21.35
C THR A 85 -10.15 31.07 -19.95
N ILE A 86 -9.61 30.39 -18.94
CA ILE A 86 -9.47 30.95 -17.57
C ILE A 86 -8.59 32.19 -17.57
N ARG A 87 -7.55 32.24 -18.40
CA ARG A 87 -6.66 33.43 -18.50
C ARG A 87 -7.33 34.62 -19.17
N LYS A 88 -8.21 34.36 -20.15
CA LYS A 88 -8.91 35.41 -20.89
C LYS A 88 -10.11 35.97 -20.13
N ASP A 89 -10.94 35.08 -19.58
CA ASP A 89 -12.14 35.45 -18.82
C ASP A 89 -12.34 34.49 -17.63
N PRO A 90 -11.64 34.73 -16.51
CA PRO A 90 -11.80 33.89 -15.33
C PRO A 90 -13.20 34.01 -14.72
N ALA A 91 -13.88 35.15 -14.86
CA ALA A 91 -15.20 35.37 -14.25
C ALA A 91 -16.27 34.46 -14.87
N ALA A 92 -16.24 34.26 -16.19
CA ALA A 92 -17.15 33.33 -16.87
C ALA A 92 -16.69 31.87 -16.78
N ALA A 93 -15.37 31.61 -16.83
CA ALA A 93 -14.84 30.25 -16.87
C ALA A 93 -14.90 29.53 -15.51
N LEU A 94 -14.60 30.23 -14.41
CA LEU A 94 -14.47 29.61 -13.08
C LEU A 94 -15.74 28.92 -12.58
N PRO A 95 -16.95 29.48 -12.70
CA PRO A 95 -18.16 28.79 -12.23
C PRO A 95 -18.38 27.41 -12.89
N VAL A 96 -18.11 27.33 -14.20
CA VAL A 96 -18.24 26.08 -14.98
C VAL A 96 -17.20 25.05 -14.52
N ILE A 97 -15.95 25.48 -14.36
CA ILE A 97 -14.84 24.59 -13.94
C ILE A 97 -15.02 24.14 -12.49
N LEU A 98 -15.45 25.03 -11.60
CA LEU A 98 -15.73 24.70 -10.20
C LEU A 98 -16.84 23.66 -10.07
N THR A 99 -17.88 23.76 -10.89
CA THR A 99 -18.97 22.79 -10.92
C THR A 99 -18.42 21.41 -11.29
N ARG A 100 -17.56 21.34 -12.31
CA ARG A 100 -16.94 20.09 -12.75
C ARG A 100 -15.94 19.52 -11.74
N LEU A 101 -15.14 20.37 -11.11
CA LEU A 101 -14.19 19.97 -10.06
C LEU A 101 -14.91 19.38 -8.85
N LYS A 102 -16.01 19.99 -8.40
CA LYS A 102 -16.83 19.48 -7.28
C LYS A 102 -17.47 18.15 -7.64
N GLN A 103 -18.05 18.04 -8.83
CA GLN A 103 -18.58 16.77 -9.31
C GLN A 103 -17.51 15.67 -9.32
N LYS A 104 -16.30 15.98 -9.83
CA LYS A 104 -15.20 15.01 -9.85
C LYS A 104 -14.73 14.63 -8.44
N GLN A 105 -14.70 15.59 -7.52
CA GLN A 105 -14.38 15.36 -6.12
C GLN A 105 -15.37 14.38 -5.49
N ASP A 106 -16.67 14.56 -5.73
CA ASP A 106 -17.71 13.69 -5.16
C ASP A 106 -17.63 12.28 -5.76
N GLU A 107 -17.47 12.17 -7.08
CA GLU A 107 -17.24 10.89 -7.77
C GLU A 107 -16.05 10.13 -7.17
N TRP A 108 -14.92 10.81 -6.99
CA TRP A 108 -13.71 10.19 -6.45
C TRP A 108 -13.78 9.90 -4.96
N THR A 109 -14.52 10.70 -4.20
CA THR A 109 -14.77 10.45 -2.77
C THR A 109 -15.58 9.17 -2.61
N LYS A 110 -16.68 9.03 -3.37
CA LYS A 110 -17.50 7.83 -3.39
C LYS A 110 -16.72 6.60 -3.85
N CYS A 111 -15.99 6.71 -4.96
CA CYS A 111 -15.16 5.61 -5.47
C CYS A 111 -14.10 5.17 -4.45
N ARG A 112 -13.51 6.11 -3.70
CA ARG A 112 -12.55 5.79 -2.65
C ARG A 112 -13.21 5.06 -1.48
N GLU A 113 -14.41 5.46 -1.08
CA GLU A 113 -15.18 4.79 -0.02
C GLU A 113 -15.54 3.36 -0.42
N ASP A 114 -16.05 3.17 -1.64
CA ASP A 114 -16.36 1.85 -2.19
C ASP A 114 -15.11 0.95 -2.23
N LEU A 115 -13.98 1.50 -2.68
CA LEU A 115 -12.72 0.78 -2.75
C LEU A 115 -12.17 0.43 -1.36
N ASN A 116 -12.32 1.31 -0.37
CA ASN A 116 -11.90 1.06 1.00
C ASN A 116 -12.67 -0.11 1.63
N LEU A 117 -13.96 -0.28 1.34
CA LEU A 117 -14.74 -1.43 1.82
C LEU A 117 -14.22 -2.74 1.23
N VAL A 118 -13.94 -2.76 -0.07
CA VAL A 118 -13.36 -3.93 -0.75
C VAL A 118 -11.99 -4.26 -0.17
N TRP A 119 -11.15 -3.25 0.05
CA TRP A 119 -9.83 -3.47 0.64
C TRP A 119 -9.89 -3.91 2.10
N ALA A 120 -10.87 -3.44 2.88
CA ALA A 120 -11.07 -3.92 4.25
C ALA A 120 -11.38 -5.43 4.29
N ASP A 121 -12.28 -5.91 3.43
CA ASP A 121 -12.63 -7.33 3.31
C ASP A 121 -11.43 -8.17 2.82
N VAL A 122 -10.69 -7.68 1.82
CA VAL A 122 -9.45 -8.33 1.36
C VAL A 122 -8.42 -8.37 2.49
N TYR A 123 -8.23 -7.25 3.20
CA TYR A 123 -7.30 -7.17 4.32
C TYR A 123 -7.67 -8.19 5.40
N GLU A 124 -8.93 -8.23 5.84
CA GLU A 124 -9.40 -9.19 6.84
C GLU A 124 -9.15 -10.65 6.42
N LYS A 125 -9.46 -10.99 5.17
CA LYS A 125 -9.26 -12.35 4.62
C LYS A 125 -7.81 -12.80 4.54
N TYR A 126 -6.87 -11.87 4.35
CA TYR A 126 -5.46 -12.19 4.11
C TYR A 126 -4.53 -11.80 5.27
N HIS A 127 -5.02 -11.04 6.23
CA HIS A 127 -4.28 -10.54 7.39
C HIS A 127 -3.51 -11.65 8.10
N TYR A 128 -4.20 -12.73 8.49
CA TYR A 128 -3.57 -13.84 9.21
C TYR A 128 -2.50 -14.58 8.39
N LYS A 129 -2.66 -14.64 7.06
CA LYS A 129 -1.69 -15.32 6.17
C LYS A 129 -0.42 -14.50 6.00
N SER A 130 -0.54 -13.16 6.00
CA SER A 130 0.61 -12.27 5.93
C SER A 130 1.42 -12.21 7.22
N LEU A 131 0.82 -12.53 8.37
CA LEU A 131 1.48 -12.45 9.67
C LEU A 131 2.50 -13.58 9.91
N ASP A 132 2.52 -14.63 9.10
CA ASP A 132 3.29 -15.83 9.41
C ASP A 132 4.40 -16.14 8.40
N HIS A 133 5.46 -15.35 8.44
CA HIS A 133 6.71 -15.64 7.73
C HIS A 133 7.40 -16.93 8.25
N ARG A 134 7.09 -17.36 9.47
CA ARG A 134 7.75 -18.46 10.17
C ARG A 134 7.03 -19.80 9.99
N SER A 135 5.73 -19.77 9.71
CA SER A 135 4.88 -20.93 9.37
C SER A 135 5.47 -21.81 8.28
N PHE A 136 6.08 -21.19 7.27
CA PHE A 136 6.66 -21.92 6.13
C PHE A 136 7.90 -22.72 6.54
N SER A 137 8.78 -22.13 7.35
CA SER A 137 9.96 -22.80 7.90
C SER A 137 9.56 -23.87 8.91
N PHE A 138 8.56 -23.56 9.76
CA PHE A 138 8.02 -24.47 10.76
C PHE A 138 7.47 -25.76 10.14
N LYS A 139 6.58 -25.66 9.14
CA LYS A 139 5.98 -26.86 8.49
C LYS A 139 7.00 -27.72 7.75
N LYS A 140 8.02 -27.12 7.12
CA LYS A 140 9.08 -27.86 6.43
C LYS A 140 10.04 -28.54 7.40
N GLN A 141 10.41 -27.85 8.47
CA GLN A 141 11.29 -28.37 9.50
C GLN A 141 10.61 -29.53 10.26
N ASP A 142 9.37 -29.36 10.69
CA ASP A 142 8.60 -30.41 11.36
C ASP A 142 8.42 -31.64 10.48
N SER A 143 8.05 -31.47 9.20
CA SER A 143 7.91 -32.61 8.29
C SER A 143 9.21 -33.41 8.12
N LYS A 144 10.37 -32.73 8.17
CA LYS A 144 11.67 -33.38 8.08
C LYS A 144 12.06 -34.06 9.40
N TYR A 145 11.82 -33.42 10.54
CA TYR A 145 12.12 -33.97 11.88
C TYR A 145 11.19 -35.12 12.27
N LEU A 146 9.91 -35.04 11.92
CA LEU A 146 8.90 -36.08 12.16
C LEU A 146 8.87 -37.14 11.05
N SER A 147 9.77 -37.06 10.06
CA SER A 147 9.87 -38.09 9.03
C SER A 147 10.31 -39.42 9.67
N GLY A 148 9.72 -40.54 9.23
CA GLY A 148 10.09 -41.86 9.73
C GLY A 148 11.60 -42.16 9.61
N LYS A 149 12.28 -41.61 8.60
CA LYS A 149 13.75 -41.73 8.48
C LYS A 149 14.51 -40.99 9.59
N ALA A 150 14.05 -39.81 9.98
CA ALA A 150 14.67 -39.02 11.04
C ALA A 150 14.43 -39.68 12.41
N LEU A 151 13.20 -40.11 12.68
CA LEU A 151 12.86 -40.83 13.92
C LEU A 151 13.64 -42.14 14.07
N VAL A 152 13.76 -42.93 12.98
CA VAL A 152 14.54 -44.17 13.00
C VAL A 152 16.04 -43.89 13.18
N SER A 153 16.57 -42.79 12.62
CA SER A 153 17.95 -42.39 12.86
C SER A 153 18.20 -42.07 14.32
N GLU A 154 17.29 -41.30 14.94
CA GLU A 154 17.39 -40.92 16.35
C GLU A 154 17.33 -42.14 17.28
N ILE A 155 16.41 -43.08 17.04
CA ILE A 155 16.35 -44.36 17.77
C ILE A 155 17.66 -45.13 17.65
N LYS A 156 18.25 -45.19 16.46
CA LYS A 156 19.54 -45.88 16.24
C LYS A 156 20.69 -45.20 16.97
N ASP A 157 20.71 -43.87 17.00
CA ASP A 157 21.75 -43.10 17.67
C ASP A 157 21.65 -43.23 19.19
N LEU A 158 20.43 -43.23 19.75
CA LEU A 158 20.19 -43.53 21.16
C LEU A 158 20.64 -44.95 21.53
N LYS A 159 20.32 -45.95 20.70
CA LYS A 159 20.78 -47.33 20.90
C LYS A 159 22.31 -47.44 20.90
N LYS A 160 22.98 -46.75 19.98
CA LYS A 160 24.46 -46.73 19.91
C LYS A 160 25.09 -46.05 21.12
N LYS A 161 24.49 -44.97 21.63
CA LYS A 161 24.95 -44.28 22.85
C LYS A 161 24.83 -45.19 24.08
N SER A 162 23.67 -45.83 24.25
CA SER A 162 23.45 -46.79 25.33
C SER A 162 24.40 -48.00 25.25
N GLN A 163 24.69 -48.51 24.05
CA GLN A 163 25.70 -49.56 23.87
C GLN A 163 27.11 -49.06 24.17
N LYS A 164 27.47 -47.82 23.84
CA LYS A 164 28.78 -47.27 24.21
C LYS A 164 28.92 -47.11 25.72
N GLU A 165 27.88 -46.61 26.39
CA GLU A 165 27.86 -46.48 27.86
C GLU A 165 27.93 -47.84 28.55
N SER A 166 27.26 -48.88 28.04
CA SER A 166 27.36 -50.24 28.58
C SER A 166 28.74 -50.86 28.35
N ASN A 167 29.36 -50.64 27.18
CA ASN A 167 30.74 -51.10 26.91
C ASN A 167 31.77 -50.37 27.79
N ILE A 168 31.59 -49.07 28.05
CA ILE A 168 32.44 -48.31 28.98
C ILE A 168 32.28 -48.84 30.41
N HIS A 169 31.05 -49.19 30.82
CA HIS A 169 30.80 -49.79 32.13
C HIS A 169 31.39 -51.21 32.23
N GLU A 170 31.41 -52.00 31.15
CA GLU A 170 32.06 -53.32 31.12
C GLU A 170 33.60 -53.25 31.16
N ASP A 171 34.20 -52.23 30.55
CA ASP A 171 35.65 -52.02 30.59
C ASP A 171 36.12 -51.54 31.98
N VAL A 172 35.34 -50.69 32.68
CA VAL A 172 35.67 -50.25 34.05
C VAL A 172 35.71 -51.44 35.04
N PHE A 173 34.88 -52.46 34.85
CA PHE A 173 34.90 -53.68 35.69
C PHE A 173 36.02 -54.66 35.34
N LYS A 174 36.67 -54.55 34.16
CA LYS A 174 37.79 -55.41 33.75
C LYS A 174 39.17 -54.81 34.08
N THR A 175 39.27 -53.51 34.35
CA THR A 175 40.55 -52.83 34.64
C THR A 175 40.89 -52.68 36.12
N SER A 176 40.17 -53.30 37.06
CA SER A 176 40.66 -53.39 38.44
C SER A 176 41.77 -54.44 38.53
N PRO A 177 43.02 -54.08 38.86
CA PRO A 177 44.06 -55.06 39.15
C PRO A 177 43.68 -55.78 40.45
N VAL A 178 43.75 -57.11 40.44
CA VAL A 178 43.72 -57.92 41.65
C VAL A 178 44.89 -57.47 42.53
N LEU A 179 44.58 -57.02 43.74
CA LEU A 179 45.56 -56.76 44.79
C LEU A 179 46.31 -58.05 45.12
N VAL A 180 47.62 -58.05 44.83
CA VAL A 180 48.64 -58.87 45.53
C VAL A 180 49.74 -57.91 45.97
#